data_AF-A0A962XB71-F1
#
_entry.id   AF-A0A962XB71-F1
#
_cell.length_a   1.000
_cell.length_b   1.000
_cell.length_c   1.000
_cell.angle_alpha   90.00
_cell.angle_beta   90.00
_cell.angle_gamma   90.00
#
_symmetry.space_group_name_H-M   'P 1'
#
loop_
_entity.id
_entity.type
_entity.pdbx_description
1 polymer ?
#
loop_
_entity_poly.entity_id
_entity_poly.type
_entity_poly.pdbx_seq_one_letter_code
_entity_poly.pdbx_strand_id
1 'polypeptide(L)'
;MRSYSSLVCGMLGQHPQLYGLLEVNLLAGDTVGGVVKLFRRIRPTSLNGLLRTIAQLEYGAQTEDTVNAAWDWLHPRMNWSTRRMFEHIAAAVAPRRLIEKSPLNVMRPVFLQRMYRYFPQAYYLHLTRHPRPTCRSIQQMVEETDAKKGTRRAEELDPEGLWRRAHENILDFERQLPPGQMMRIRGEDLLSDIDGYLPQIEAWLGIDSTPTTLEAMKHPECSPYACMGPSNAPFGSDPNYLKQPHYQPRPIAEARLDGLLEFRTPRQEVFSEATRRIAQQLGYR
;
A
#
# COMPACT_ATOMS: atom_id res chain seq x y z
N MET A 1 -4.38 5.63 0.85
CA MET A 1 -3.07 6.10 0.31
C MET A 1 -2.45 7.06 1.32
N ARG A 2 -1.12 7.07 1.51
CA ARG A 2 -0.44 7.88 2.55
C ARG A 2 -0.98 7.61 3.97
N SER A 3 -1.39 6.38 4.22
CA SER A 3 -2.08 5.93 5.44
C SER A 3 -1.23 4.92 6.21
N TYR A 4 0.08 5.13 6.32
CA TYR A 4 1.04 4.23 7.00
C TYR A 4 1.18 2.81 6.41
N SER A 5 0.48 2.52 5.32
CA SER A 5 0.37 1.19 4.73
C SER A 5 1.70 0.54 4.34
N SER A 6 2.74 1.32 4.03
CA SER A 6 4.08 0.77 3.77
C SER A 6 4.74 0.24 5.04
N LEU A 7 4.66 0.99 6.14
CA LEU A 7 5.21 0.59 7.43
C LEU A 7 4.47 -0.63 7.98
N VAL A 8 3.13 -0.60 7.96
CA VAL A 8 2.30 -1.71 8.43
C VAL A 8 2.51 -2.98 7.59
N CYS A 9 2.65 -2.86 6.27
CA CYS A 9 3.02 -3.99 5.42
C CYS A 9 4.42 -4.53 5.76
N GLY A 10 5.37 -3.66 6.10
CA GLY A 10 6.70 -4.03 6.57
C GLY A 10 6.66 -4.80 7.89
N MET A 11 5.87 -4.32 8.85
CA MET A 11 5.66 -4.93 10.17
C MET A 11 5.08 -6.33 10.03
N LEU A 12 3.88 -6.44 9.42
CA LEU A 12 3.21 -7.72 9.22
C LEU A 12 4.04 -8.68 8.38
N GLY A 13 4.84 -8.16 7.43
CA GLY A 13 5.73 -8.96 6.61
C GLY A 13 6.88 -9.65 7.35
N GLN A 14 7.17 -9.27 8.61
CA GLN A 14 8.14 -9.98 9.44
C GLN A 14 7.55 -11.19 10.17
N HIS A 15 6.22 -11.31 10.21
CA HIS A 15 5.58 -12.46 10.82
C HIS A 15 6.00 -13.74 10.06
N PRO A 16 6.44 -14.83 10.73
CA PRO A 16 7.00 -16.01 10.06
C PRO A 16 6.01 -16.73 9.12
N GLN A 17 4.71 -16.52 9.30
CA GLN A 17 3.65 -17.06 8.45
C GLN A 17 3.15 -16.08 7.36
N LEU A 18 3.72 -14.87 7.26
CA LEU A 18 3.34 -13.84 6.29
C LEU A 18 4.55 -13.41 5.44
N TYR A 19 4.28 -12.82 4.28
CA TYR A 19 5.29 -12.26 3.40
C TYR A 19 4.85 -10.91 2.82
N GLY A 20 5.45 -9.83 3.29
CA GLY A 20 5.16 -8.46 2.85
C GLY A 20 5.77 -8.14 1.49
N LEU A 21 4.92 -7.92 0.48
CA LEU A 21 5.36 -7.52 -0.85
C LEU A 21 5.61 -6.00 -0.96
N LEU A 22 6.40 -5.63 -1.98
CA LEU A 22 6.37 -4.28 -2.52
C LEU A 22 5.04 -4.03 -3.28
N GLU A 23 4.81 -2.79 -3.69
CA GLU A 23 3.70 -2.38 -4.55
C GLU A 23 3.87 -2.98 -5.95
N VAL A 24 3.33 -4.20 -6.15
CA VAL A 24 3.41 -4.93 -7.42
C VAL A 24 2.41 -4.43 -8.46
N ASN A 25 1.32 -3.77 -8.04
CA ASN A 25 0.31 -3.13 -8.90
C ASN A 25 -0.31 -4.05 -9.97
N LEU A 26 -0.23 -5.37 -9.79
CA LEU A 26 -0.71 -6.37 -10.75
C LEU A 26 -2.23 -6.30 -10.97
N LEU A 27 -2.99 -5.86 -9.96
CA LEU A 27 -4.44 -5.72 -10.07
C LEU A 27 -4.87 -4.60 -11.04
N ALA A 28 -3.94 -3.82 -11.61
CA ALA A 28 -4.26 -2.80 -12.61
C ALA A 28 -4.68 -3.36 -13.98
N GLY A 29 -4.41 -4.65 -14.26
CA GLY A 29 -4.75 -5.29 -15.54
C GLY A 29 -5.04 -6.79 -15.38
N ASP A 30 -5.53 -7.41 -16.45
CA ASP A 30 -5.81 -8.85 -16.47
C ASP A 30 -4.58 -9.68 -16.84
N THR A 31 -3.62 -9.11 -17.58
CA THR A 31 -2.36 -9.75 -17.96
C THR A 31 -1.15 -8.92 -17.55
N VAL A 32 -0.03 -9.60 -17.31
CA VAL A 32 1.25 -8.97 -16.98
C VAL A 32 1.66 -7.95 -18.05
N GLY A 33 1.55 -8.31 -19.32
CA GLY A 33 1.86 -7.42 -20.44
C GLY A 33 0.96 -6.19 -20.50
N GLY A 34 -0.33 -6.33 -20.15
CA GLY A 34 -1.25 -5.21 -20.03
C GLY A 34 -0.82 -4.22 -18.93
N VAL A 35 -0.43 -4.74 -17.77
CA VAL A 35 0.09 -3.94 -16.64
C VAL A 35 1.39 -3.24 -17.02
N VAL A 36 2.34 -3.96 -17.63
CA VAL A 36 3.62 -3.41 -18.10
C VAL A 36 3.40 -2.30 -19.13
N LYS A 37 2.54 -2.53 -20.13
CA LYS A 37 2.21 -1.53 -21.16
C LYS A 37 1.59 -0.28 -20.55
N LEU A 38 0.67 -0.45 -19.59
CA LEU A 38 0.02 0.66 -18.89
C LEU A 38 1.04 1.52 -18.14
N PHE A 39 1.88 0.91 -17.30
CA PHE A 39 2.79 1.67 -16.45
C PHE A 39 4.00 2.22 -17.20
N ARG A 40 4.50 1.54 -18.24
CA ARG A 40 5.52 2.14 -19.13
C ARG A 40 5.05 3.47 -19.72
N ARG A 41 3.75 3.63 -19.98
CA ARG A 41 3.18 4.88 -20.50
C ARG A 41 2.90 5.92 -19.44
N ILE A 42 2.29 5.52 -18.31
CA ILE A 42 1.77 6.48 -17.32
C ILE A 42 2.80 6.84 -16.25
N ARG A 43 3.48 5.82 -15.71
CA ARG A 43 4.44 5.97 -14.60
C ARG A 43 5.33 4.72 -14.53
N PRO A 44 6.49 4.70 -15.22
CA PRO A 44 7.35 3.52 -15.26
C PRO A 44 7.78 3.01 -13.88
N THR A 45 7.98 3.92 -12.92
CA THR A 45 8.36 3.58 -11.54
C THR A 45 7.33 2.73 -10.79
N SER A 46 6.08 2.66 -11.27
CA SER A 46 5.06 1.74 -10.73
C SER A 46 5.37 0.27 -10.98
N LEU A 47 6.35 -0.05 -11.85
CA LEU A 47 6.82 -1.42 -12.08
C LEU A 47 7.97 -1.83 -11.15
N ASN A 48 8.58 -0.89 -10.43
CA ASN A 48 9.75 -1.16 -9.58
C ASN A 48 9.44 -2.22 -8.52
N GLY A 49 8.24 -2.19 -7.91
CA GLY A 49 7.85 -3.17 -6.90
C GLY A 49 7.77 -4.59 -7.45
N LEU A 50 7.18 -4.78 -8.65
CA LEU A 50 7.12 -6.08 -9.32
C LEU A 50 8.52 -6.58 -9.70
N LEU A 51 9.34 -5.73 -10.31
CA LEU A 51 10.68 -6.11 -10.76
C LEU A 51 11.60 -6.47 -9.60
N ARG A 52 11.58 -5.68 -8.51
CA ARG A 52 12.35 -5.98 -7.30
C ARG A 52 11.84 -7.25 -6.59
N THR A 53 10.53 -7.51 -6.64
CA THR A 53 9.96 -8.76 -6.12
C THR A 53 10.51 -9.96 -6.89
N ILE A 54 10.48 -9.91 -8.22
CA ILE A 54 11.03 -10.97 -9.08
C ILE A 54 12.54 -11.11 -8.88
N ALA A 55 13.29 -10.01 -8.85
CA ALA A 55 14.73 -10.00 -8.60
C ALA A 55 15.07 -10.73 -7.28
N GLN A 56 14.36 -10.38 -6.20
CA GLN A 56 14.57 -10.98 -4.89
C GLN A 56 14.22 -12.47 -4.84
N LEU A 57 13.11 -12.88 -5.46
CA LEU A 57 12.61 -14.25 -5.37
C LEU A 57 13.30 -15.22 -6.32
N GLU A 58 13.61 -14.78 -7.54
CA GLU A 58 14.21 -15.64 -8.58
C GLU A 58 15.75 -15.61 -8.53
N TYR A 59 16.35 -14.51 -8.03
CA TYR A 59 17.80 -14.30 -8.07
C TYR A 59 18.43 -13.99 -6.71
N GLY A 60 17.63 -13.89 -5.63
CA GLY A 60 18.12 -13.74 -4.26
C GLY A 60 18.63 -12.33 -3.90
N ALA A 61 18.64 -11.37 -4.83
CA ALA A 61 19.16 -10.02 -4.61
C ALA A 61 18.37 -8.94 -5.38
N GLN A 62 18.65 -7.67 -5.06
CA GLN A 62 18.04 -6.49 -5.70
C GLN A 62 19.12 -5.54 -6.21
N THR A 63 20.02 -6.04 -7.06
CA THR A 63 21.03 -5.27 -7.81
C THR A 63 20.49 -4.85 -9.19
N GLU A 64 21.19 -3.95 -9.87
CA GLU A 64 20.84 -3.58 -11.25
C GLU A 64 20.77 -4.80 -12.18
N ASP A 65 21.73 -5.71 -12.07
CA ASP A 65 21.80 -6.95 -12.85
C ASP A 65 20.59 -7.85 -12.58
N THR A 66 20.24 -8.09 -11.31
CA THR A 66 19.07 -8.93 -10.98
C THR A 66 17.74 -8.30 -11.39
N VAL A 67 17.66 -6.97 -11.43
CA VAL A 67 16.48 -6.25 -11.96
C VAL A 67 16.40 -6.34 -13.49
N ASN A 68 17.54 -6.31 -14.19
CA ASN A 68 17.57 -6.56 -15.63
C ASN A 68 17.20 -8.03 -15.93
N ALA A 69 17.74 -8.98 -15.17
CA ALA A 69 17.37 -10.39 -15.27
C ALA A 69 15.87 -10.62 -14.97
N ALA A 70 15.30 -9.86 -14.02
CA ALA A 70 13.87 -9.88 -13.76
C ALA A 70 13.03 -9.41 -14.96
N TRP A 71 13.52 -8.45 -15.76
CA TRP A 71 12.88 -8.07 -17.03
C TRP A 71 12.92 -9.21 -18.04
N ASP A 72 14.07 -9.86 -18.21
CA ASP A 72 14.25 -10.99 -19.12
C ASP A 72 13.37 -12.17 -18.71
N TRP A 73 13.25 -12.42 -17.41
CA TRP A 73 12.34 -13.41 -16.85
C TRP A 73 10.87 -13.04 -17.09
N LEU A 74 10.50 -11.76 -16.97
CA LEU A 74 9.13 -11.30 -17.15
C LEU A 74 8.69 -11.32 -18.62
N HIS A 75 9.61 -11.10 -19.57
CA HIS A 75 9.31 -10.97 -20.99
C HIS A 75 8.56 -12.17 -21.62
N PRO A 76 9.01 -13.44 -21.47
CA PRO A 76 8.28 -14.59 -22.00
C PRO A 76 6.95 -14.85 -21.25
N ARG A 77 6.68 -14.13 -20.15
CA ARG A 77 5.50 -14.29 -19.28
C ARG A 77 4.50 -13.14 -19.41
N MET A 78 4.65 -12.27 -20.41
CA MET A 78 3.74 -11.12 -20.62
C MET A 78 2.28 -11.55 -20.89
N ASN A 79 2.07 -12.76 -21.41
CA ASN A 79 0.73 -13.33 -21.63
C ASN A 79 0.11 -13.94 -20.36
N TRP A 80 0.87 -14.09 -19.26
CA TRP A 80 0.31 -14.62 -18.02
C TRP A 80 -0.77 -13.69 -17.50
N SER A 81 -1.82 -14.29 -16.93
CA SER A 81 -2.78 -13.53 -16.14
C SER A 81 -2.09 -12.96 -14.91
N THR A 82 -2.56 -11.82 -14.43
CA THR A 82 -2.03 -11.22 -13.19
C THR A 82 -2.33 -12.11 -11.98
N ARG A 83 -3.42 -12.89 -12.00
CA ARG A 83 -3.67 -13.99 -11.05
C ARG A 83 -2.54 -15.02 -11.06
N ARG A 84 -2.14 -15.54 -12.23
CA ARG A 84 -1.05 -16.52 -12.33
C ARG A 84 0.28 -15.97 -11.81
N MET A 85 0.54 -14.67 -12.02
CA MET A 85 1.72 -14.02 -11.44
C MET A 85 1.66 -13.97 -9.91
N PHE A 86 0.50 -13.65 -9.32
CA PHE A 86 0.33 -13.73 -7.86
C PHE A 86 0.50 -15.16 -7.33
N GLU A 87 -0.08 -16.16 -8.00
CA GLU A 87 0.06 -17.58 -7.63
C GLU A 87 1.53 -18.04 -7.70
N HIS A 88 2.29 -17.59 -8.71
CA HIS A 88 3.73 -17.83 -8.81
C HIS A 88 4.49 -17.25 -7.62
N ILE A 89 4.23 -15.97 -7.29
CA ILE A 89 4.87 -15.30 -6.14
C ILE A 89 4.49 -16.01 -4.82
N ALA A 90 3.24 -16.43 -4.67
CA ALA A 90 2.77 -17.13 -3.48
C ALA A 90 3.47 -18.50 -3.31
N ALA A 91 3.63 -19.25 -4.42
CA ALA A 91 4.34 -20.52 -4.41
C ALA A 91 5.82 -20.35 -4.02
N ALA A 92 6.48 -19.29 -4.48
CA ALA A 92 7.89 -19.01 -4.18
C ALA A 92 8.17 -18.71 -2.71
N VAL A 93 7.16 -18.28 -1.94
CA VAL A 93 7.32 -17.93 -0.52
C VAL A 93 6.59 -18.87 0.45
N ALA A 94 5.96 -19.93 -0.10
CA ALA A 94 5.24 -20.93 0.68
C ALA A 94 6.14 -21.51 1.81
N PRO A 95 5.58 -21.80 3.00
CA PRO A 95 4.15 -21.79 3.36
C PRO A 95 3.60 -20.41 3.77
N ARG A 96 4.35 -19.32 3.60
CA ARG A 96 3.92 -17.98 4.01
C ARG A 96 2.80 -17.44 3.14
N ARG A 97 1.88 -16.68 3.75
CA ARG A 97 0.79 -16.00 3.04
C ARG A 97 1.22 -14.61 2.59
N LEU A 98 0.88 -14.24 1.36
CA LEU A 98 1.23 -12.93 0.81
C LEU A 98 0.44 -11.81 1.47
N ILE A 99 1.13 -10.70 1.74
CA ILE A 99 0.52 -9.40 2.01
C ILE A 99 0.78 -8.53 0.78
N GLU A 100 -0.27 -8.34 -0.01
CA GLU A 100 -0.26 -7.36 -1.10
C GLU A 100 -0.73 -6.03 -0.55
N LYS A 101 0.07 -4.99 -0.80
CA LYS A 101 -0.33 -3.60 -0.54
C LYS A 101 0.07 -2.76 -1.72
N SER A 102 -0.91 -2.34 -2.51
CA SER A 102 -0.77 -1.27 -3.51
C SER A 102 -1.86 -0.21 -3.33
N PRO A 103 -1.51 1.07 -3.03
CA PRO A 103 -2.50 2.13 -2.87
C PRO A 103 -3.37 2.36 -4.11
N LEU A 104 -2.92 1.93 -5.29
CA LEU A 104 -3.68 2.02 -6.53
C LEU A 104 -4.92 1.13 -6.52
N ASN A 105 -4.91 0.01 -5.80
CA ASN A 105 -5.97 -1.00 -5.82
C ASN A 105 -7.32 -0.40 -5.39
N VAL A 106 -7.30 0.57 -4.47
CA VAL A 106 -8.51 1.19 -3.94
C VAL A 106 -9.01 2.38 -4.76
N MET A 107 -8.31 2.76 -5.82
CA MET A 107 -8.69 3.91 -6.65
C MET A 107 -9.72 3.57 -7.73
N ARG A 108 -9.92 2.27 -8.02
CA ARG A 108 -10.85 1.78 -9.03
C ARG A 108 -11.60 0.57 -8.47
N PRO A 109 -12.95 0.58 -8.40
CA PRO A 109 -13.73 -0.57 -7.93
C PRO A 109 -13.38 -1.88 -8.63
N VAL A 110 -13.10 -1.83 -9.93
CA VAL A 110 -12.72 -3.02 -10.73
C VAL A 110 -11.45 -3.71 -10.22
N PHE A 111 -10.53 -2.99 -9.58
CA PHE A 111 -9.31 -3.60 -9.03
C PHE A 111 -9.61 -4.36 -7.73
N LEU A 112 -10.46 -3.82 -6.85
CA LEU A 112 -10.96 -4.51 -5.66
C LEU A 112 -11.78 -5.77 -6.04
N GLN A 113 -12.68 -5.64 -7.02
CA GLN A 113 -13.47 -6.77 -7.54
C GLN A 113 -12.58 -7.84 -8.19
N ARG A 114 -11.52 -7.43 -8.90
CA ARG A 114 -10.53 -8.36 -9.45
C ARG A 114 -9.81 -9.12 -8.33
N MET A 115 -9.41 -8.44 -7.27
CA MET A 115 -8.77 -9.05 -6.09
C MET A 115 -9.66 -10.12 -5.46
N TYR A 116 -10.93 -9.81 -5.19
CA TYR A 116 -11.90 -10.77 -4.62
C TYR A 116 -12.16 -11.97 -5.55
N ARG A 117 -12.30 -11.72 -6.85
CA ARG A 117 -12.49 -12.80 -7.84
C ARG A 117 -11.28 -13.73 -7.92
N TYR A 118 -10.07 -13.21 -7.79
CA TYR A 118 -8.86 -14.03 -7.81
C TYR A 118 -8.67 -14.79 -6.49
N PHE A 119 -8.97 -14.14 -5.36
CA PHE A 119 -8.72 -14.65 -4.02
C PHE A 119 -9.94 -14.42 -3.12
N PRO A 120 -11.03 -15.22 -3.27
CA PRO A 120 -12.28 -15.01 -2.53
C PRO A 120 -12.18 -15.30 -1.03
N GLN A 121 -11.09 -15.93 -0.58
CA GLN A 121 -10.77 -16.20 0.82
C GLN A 121 -9.74 -15.23 1.40
N ALA A 122 -9.38 -14.17 0.67
CA ALA A 122 -8.43 -13.17 1.17
C ALA A 122 -9.03 -12.38 2.34
N TYR A 123 -8.15 -11.99 3.26
CA TYR A 123 -8.44 -11.06 4.33
C TYR A 123 -8.09 -9.63 3.89
N TYR A 124 -8.89 -8.65 4.29
CA TYR A 124 -8.74 -7.25 3.91
C TYR A 124 -8.56 -6.36 5.14
N LEU A 125 -7.35 -5.81 5.31
CA LEU A 125 -7.08 -4.83 6.36
C LEU A 125 -7.34 -3.41 5.81
N HIS A 126 -8.47 -2.80 6.21
CA HIS A 126 -8.79 -1.42 5.90
C HIS A 126 -8.08 -0.48 6.88
N LEU A 127 -6.86 -0.11 6.54
CA LEU A 127 -6.06 0.85 7.29
C LEU A 127 -6.46 2.29 6.92
N THR A 128 -6.96 3.05 7.89
CA THR A 128 -7.40 4.43 7.69
C THR A 128 -6.36 5.43 8.20
N ARG A 129 -6.44 6.67 7.69
CA ARG A 129 -5.74 7.83 8.24
C ARG A 129 -6.63 9.04 8.08
N HIS A 130 -6.58 9.95 9.05
CA HIS A 130 -7.37 11.18 9.05
C HIS A 130 -7.19 11.94 7.71
N PRO A 131 -8.25 12.51 7.11
CA PRO A 131 -8.18 13.17 5.81
C PRO A 131 -7.17 14.33 5.78
N ARG A 132 -7.13 15.19 6.80
CA ARG A 132 -6.21 16.33 6.89
C ARG A 132 -4.72 16.01 6.71
N PRO A 133 -4.08 15.18 7.55
CA PRO A 133 -2.67 14.82 7.35
C PRO A 133 -2.45 13.98 6.08
N THR A 134 -3.46 13.22 5.63
CA THR A 134 -3.38 12.48 4.36
C THR A 134 -3.31 13.42 3.16
N CYS A 135 -4.23 14.37 3.07
CA CYS A 135 -4.32 15.34 1.98
C CYS A 135 -3.07 16.21 1.91
N ARG A 136 -2.59 16.70 3.06
CA ARG A 136 -1.32 17.41 3.17
C ARG A 136 -0.14 16.59 2.64
N SER A 137 -0.06 15.31 3.00
CA SER A 137 1.00 14.43 2.52
C SER A 137 0.93 14.18 1.00
N ILE A 138 -0.27 14.08 0.43
CA ILE A 138 -0.45 13.97 -1.02
C ILE A 138 0.02 15.26 -1.71
N GLN A 139 -0.40 16.42 -1.21
CA GLN A 139 -0.01 17.74 -1.72
C GLN A 139 1.51 17.90 -1.75
N GLN A 140 2.18 17.72 -0.60
CA GLN A 140 3.64 17.84 -0.47
C GLN A 140 4.40 16.91 -1.42
N MET A 141 3.97 15.65 -1.54
CA MET A 141 4.60 14.69 -2.45
C MET A 141 4.52 15.12 -3.92
N VAL A 142 3.38 15.71 -4.33
CA VAL A 142 3.21 16.20 -5.70
C VAL A 142 4.04 17.46 -5.93
N GLU A 143 4.08 18.39 -4.97
CA GLU A 143 4.90 19.61 -5.00
C GLU A 143 6.40 19.28 -5.09
N GLU A 144 6.91 18.34 -4.31
CA GLU A 144 8.30 17.89 -4.40
C GLU A 144 8.63 17.29 -5.78
N THR A 145 7.67 16.55 -6.36
CA THR A 145 7.84 15.97 -7.69
C THR A 145 7.81 17.06 -8.77
N ASP A 146 6.93 18.04 -8.61
CA ASP A 146 6.79 19.20 -9.48
C ASP A 146 8.04 20.06 -9.48
N ALA A 147 8.59 20.37 -8.31
CA ALA A 147 9.85 21.09 -8.16
C ALA A 147 11.01 20.39 -8.88
N LYS A 148 11.08 19.06 -8.81
CA LYS A 148 12.12 18.26 -9.49
C LYS A 148 11.93 18.17 -11.00
N LYS A 149 10.69 18.24 -11.49
CA LYS A 149 10.36 18.02 -12.92
C LYS A 149 10.00 19.31 -13.67
N GLY A 150 9.95 20.45 -12.98
CA GLY A 150 9.47 21.71 -13.56
C GLY A 150 7.99 21.67 -13.97
N THR A 151 7.16 20.89 -13.29
CA THR A 151 5.71 20.78 -13.57
C THR A 151 4.88 21.52 -12.51
N ARG A 152 3.57 21.70 -12.75
CA ARG A 152 2.65 22.40 -11.81
C ARG A 152 1.37 21.60 -11.53
N ARG A 153 1.49 20.28 -11.43
CA ARG A 153 0.36 19.36 -11.20
C ARG A 153 -0.28 19.56 -9.82
N ALA A 154 0.47 20.08 -8.85
CA ALA A 154 -0.01 20.39 -7.50
C ALA A 154 -1.08 21.48 -7.48
N GLU A 155 -1.14 22.35 -8.49
CA GLU A 155 -2.13 23.44 -8.58
C GLU A 155 -3.53 22.93 -8.93
N GLU A 156 -3.61 21.80 -9.64
CA GLU A 156 -4.86 21.17 -10.08
C GLU A 156 -5.23 19.93 -9.25
N LEU A 157 -4.42 19.59 -8.25
CA LEU A 157 -4.60 18.40 -7.44
C LEU A 157 -5.83 18.55 -6.51
N ASP A 158 -6.69 17.53 -6.50
CA ASP A 158 -7.77 17.40 -5.52
C ASP A 158 -7.41 16.28 -4.52
N PRO A 159 -6.62 16.57 -3.46
CA PRO A 159 -6.22 15.57 -2.49
C PRO A 159 -7.41 15.05 -1.67
N GLU A 160 -8.42 15.90 -1.43
CA GLU A 160 -9.65 15.53 -0.75
C GLU A 160 -10.45 14.51 -1.57
N GLY A 161 -10.65 14.78 -2.86
CA GLY A 161 -11.31 13.86 -3.77
C GLY A 161 -10.59 12.53 -3.91
N LEU A 162 -9.25 12.53 -3.89
CA LEU A 162 -8.46 11.29 -3.87
C LEU A 162 -8.68 10.48 -2.58
N TRP A 163 -8.66 11.13 -1.42
CA TRP A 163 -8.93 10.48 -0.13
C TRP A 163 -10.35 9.90 -0.10
N ARG A 164 -11.34 10.72 -0.45
CA ARG A 164 -12.75 10.35 -0.46
C ARG A 164 -13.00 9.17 -1.39
N ARG A 165 -12.56 9.26 -2.65
CA ARG A 165 -12.70 8.20 -3.65
C ARG A 165 -12.12 6.86 -3.18
N ALA A 166 -10.96 6.89 -2.54
CA ALA A 166 -10.32 5.67 -2.04
C ALA A 166 -11.21 4.99 -0.97
N HIS A 167 -11.70 5.77 0.00
CA HIS A 167 -12.50 5.22 1.09
C HIS A 167 -13.93 4.86 0.66
N GLU A 168 -14.57 5.61 -0.23
CA GLU A 168 -15.86 5.24 -0.84
C GLU A 168 -15.78 3.87 -1.51
N ASN A 169 -14.77 3.65 -2.36
CA ASN A 169 -14.59 2.36 -3.03
C ASN A 169 -14.38 1.21 -2.04
N ILE A 170 -13.63 1.43 -0.95
CA ILE A 170 -13.40 0.39 0.07
C ILE A 170 -14.69 0.10 0.83
N LEU A 171 -15.45 1.13 1.22
CA LEU A 171 -16.71 0.97 1.96
C LEU A 171 -17.78 0.27 1.09
N ASP A 172 -17.86 0.59 -0.20
CA ASP A 172 -18.77 -0.10 -1.12
C ASP A 172 -18.33 -1.55 -1.40
N PHE A 173 -17.02 -1.81 -1.39
CA PHE A 173 -16.47 -3.17 -1.50
C PHE A 173 -16.73 -4.00 -0.24
N GLU A 174 -16.56 -3.42 0.95
CA GLU A 174 -16.80 -4.07 2.24
C GLU A 174 -18.22 -4.65 2.34
N ARG A 175 -19.23 -3.94 1.80
CA ARG A 175 -20.63 -4.40 1.77
C ARG A 175 -20.83 -5.71 1.00
N GLN A 176 -19.88 -6.10 0.15
CA GLN A 176 -19.93 -7.33 -0.65
C GLN A 176 -19.18 -8.49 0.02
N LEU A 177 -18.48 -8.24 1.13
CA LEU A 177 -17.65 -9.25 1.78
C LEU A 177 -18.43 -10.04 2.83
N PRO A 178 -18.18 -11.35 2.95
CA PRO A 178 -18.57 -12.15 4.11
C PRO A 178 -18.11 -11.52 5.43
N PRO A 179 -18.90 -11.66 6.52
CA PRO A 179 -18.48 -11.25 7.86
C PRO A 179 -17.11 -11.84 8.23
N GLY A 180 -16.26 -11.03 8.84
CA GLY A 180 -14.91 -11.45 9.26
C GLY A 180 -13.82 -11.37 8.19
N GLN A 181 -14.14 -11.11 6.91
CA GLN A 181 -13.10 -10.92 5.88
C GLN A 181 -12.47 -9.53 5.86
N MET A 182 -13.05 -8.54 6.54
CA MET A 182 -12.48 -7.20 6.67
C MET A 182 -12.32 -6.80 8.13
N MET A 183 -11.14 -6.28 8.46
CA MET A 183 -10.85 -5.59 9.71
C MET A 183 -10.50 -4.14 9.39
N ARG A 184 -11.07 -3.18 10.12
CA ARG A 184 -10.77 -1.75 9.98
C ARG A 184 -10.01 -1.26 11.20
N ILE A 185 -8.89 -0.58 10.99
CA ILE A 185 -8.08 0.01 12.06
C ILE A 185 -7.63 1.41 11.64
N ARG A 186 -7.72 2.38 12.56
CA ARG A 186 -7.09 3.69 12.37
C ARG A 186 -5.58 3.52 12.50
N GLY A 187 -4.83 3.90 11.48
CA GLY A 187 -3.38 3.77 11.50
C GLY A 187 -2.73 4.58 12.61
N GLU A 188 -3.38 5.65 13.05
CA GLU A 188 -2.98 6.40 14.24
C GLU A 188 -3.03 5.56 15.53
N ASP A 189 -4.09 4.76 15.71
CA ASP A 189 -4.24 3.89 16.88
C ASP A 189 -3.25 2.72 16.82
N LEU A 190 -3.19 2.04 15.66
CA LEU A 190 -2.27 0.93 15.44
C LEU A 190 -0.82 1.32 15.74
N LEU A 191 -0.36 2.48 15.26
CA LEU A 191 1.01 2.92 15.46
C LEU A 191 1.26 3.56 16.83
N SER A 192 0.22 3.91 17.58
CA SER A 192 0.36 4.37 18.96
C SER A 192 0.38 3.21 19.96
N ASP A 193 -0.22 2.07 19.60
CA ASP A 193 -0.30 0.87 20.43
C ASP A 193 -0.14 -0.41 19.59
N ILE A 194 1.06 -0.63 19.06
CA ILE A 194 1.34 -1.82 18.25
C ILE A 194 1.22 -3.12 19.08
N ASP A 195 1.49 -3.07 20.38
CA ASP A 195 1.42 -4.21 21.28
C ASP A 195 -0.03 -4.63 21.54
N GLY A 196 -0.98 -3.69 21.55
CA GLY A 196 -2.41 -3.98 21.62
C GLY A 196 -3.01 -4.43 20.29
N TYR A 197 -2.62 -3.83 19.16
CA TYR A 197 -3.30 -4.07 17.88
C TYR A 197 -2.69 -5.21 17.04
N LEU A 198 -1.38 -5.45 17.07
CA LEU A 198 -0.78 -6.53 16.27
C LEU A 198 -1.31 -7.92 16.68
N PRO A 199 -1.46 -8.26 17.97
CA PRO A 199 -2.06 -9.54 18.37
C PRO A 199 -3.51 -9.70 17.92
N GLN A 200 -4.27 -8.61 17.83
CA GLN A 200 -5.65 -8.65 17.30
C GLN A 200 -5.64 -8.98 15.80
N ILE A 201 -4.69 -8.44 15.05
CA ILE A 201 -4.50 -8.77 13.62
C ILE A 201 -4.09 -10.24 13.48
N GLU A 202 -3.15 -10.73 14.30
CA GLU A 202 -2.73 -12.14 14.29
C GLU A 202 -3.93 -13.08 14.54
N ALA A 203 -4.72 -12.80 15.59
CA ALA A 203 -5.90 -13.58 15.93
C ALA A 203 -6.96 -13.55 14.80
N TRP A 204 -7.22 -12.39 14.22
CA TRP A 204 -8.15 -12.25 13.09
C TRP A 204 -7.71 -13.01 11.84
N LEU A 205 -6.40 -13.00 11.58
CA LEU A 205 -5.79 -13.73 10.48
C LEU A 205 -5.64 -15.23 10.74
N GLY A 206 -5.93 -15.71 11.96
CA GLY A 206 -5.77 -17.11 12.37
C GLY A 206 -4.32 -17.59 12.28
N ILE A 207 -3.36 -16.76 12.69
CA ILE A 207 -1.93 -17.10 12.76
C ILE A 207 -1.42 -17.10 14.19
N ASP A 208 -0.21 -17.62 14.35
CA ASP A 208 0.48 -17.69 15.63
C ASP A 208 0.54 -16.28 16.25
N SER A 209 0.25 -16.21 17.54
CA SER A 209 0.37 -14.98 18.32
C SER A 209 1.21 -15.28 19.55
N THR A 210 2.50 -14.98 19.44
CA THR A 210 3.49 -15.24 20.50
C THR A 210 4.33 -13.99 20.73
N PRO A 211 4.99 -13.84 21.88
CA PRO A 211 5.92 -12.74 22.10
C PRO A 211 7.01 -12.64 21.02
N THR A 212 7.46 -13.77 20.47
CA THR A 212 8.48 -13.82 19.41
C THR A 212 7.95 -13.32 18.06
N THR A 213 6.72 -13.70 17.67
CA THR A 213 6.11 -13.21 16.43
C THR A 213 5.79 -11.73 16.52
N LEU A 214 5.28 -11.27 17.67
CA LEU A 214 5.06 -9.86 17.96
C LEU A 214 6.35 -9.06 17.85
N GLU A 215 7.43 -9.51 18.49
CA GLU A 215 8.72 -8.82 18.45
C GLU A 215 9.28 -8.74 17.03
N ALA A 216 9.19 -9.82 16.24
CA ALA A 216 9.60 -9.80 14.84
C ALA A 216 8.88 -8.70 14.05
N MET A 217 7.57 -8.53 14.25
CA MET A 217 6.79 -7.48 13.58
C MET A 217 7.17 -6.04 13.98
N LYS A 218 7.91 -5.84 15.07
CA LYS A 218 8.43 -4.53 15.47
C LYS A 218 9.65 -4.08 14.68
N HIS A 219 10.21 -4.98 13.86
CA HIS A 219 11.41 -4.74 13.05
C HIS A 219 11.12 -4.74 11.53
N PRO A 220 10.26 -3.84 11.02
CA PRO A 220 9.96 -3.74 9.59
C PRO A 220 11.19 -3.53 8.70
N GLU A 221 12.28 -2.97 9.24
CA GLU A 221 13.58 -2.83 8.60
C GLU A 221 14.24 -4.16 8.20
N CYS A 222 13.84 -5.27 8.81
CA CYS A 222 14.37 -6.59 8.48
C CYS A 222 13.79 -7.17 7.20
N SER A 223 12.79 -6.54 6.58
CA SER A 223 12.32 -6.94 5.25
C SER A 223 13.43 -6.74 4.21
N PRO A 224 13.63 -7.70 3.28
CA PRO A 224 14.58 -7.52 2.18
C PRO A 224 14.21 -6.33 1.28
N TYR A 225 12.98 -5.84 1.37
CA TYR A 225 12.46 -4.73 0.59
C TYR A 225 12.53 -3.39 1.30
N ALA A 226 12.96 -3.35 2.57
CA ALA A 226 12.97 -2.17 3.44
C ALA A 226 14.12 -1.19 3.13
N CYS A 227 14.42 -0.99 1.86
CA CYS A 227 15.50 -0.11 1.42
C CYS A 227 15.22 0.47 0.03
N MET A 228 15.92 1.56 -0.29
CA MET A 228 16.00 2.06 -1.66
C MET A 228 16.56 0.97 -2.58
N GLY A 229 15.89 0.73 -3.71
CA GLY A 229 16.35 -0.22 -4.70
C GLY A 229 17.51 0.34 -5.56
N PRO A 230 18.00 -0.46 -6.53
CA PRO A 230 19.05 -0.04 -7.45
C PRO A 230 18.58 1.07 -8.40
N SER A 231 19.49 1.72 -9.13
CA SER A 231 19.15 2.91 -9.94
C SER A 231 18.10 2.65 -11.03
N ASN A 232 18.04 1.43 -11.56
CA ASN A 232 17.05 0.98 -12.55
C ASN A 232 15.70 0.56 -11.94
N ALA A 233 15.59 0.41 -10.62
CA ALA A 233 14.33 0.19 -9.90
C ALA A 233 14.38 0.73 -8.45
N PRO A 234 14.46 2.05 -8.22
CA PRO A 234 14.77 2.60 -6.90
C PRO A 234 13.62 2.51 -5.88
N PHE A 235 12.40 2.22 -6.34
CA PHE A 235 11.17 2.32 -5.53
C PHE A 235 10.43 0.98 -5.43
N GLY A 236 9.14 1.02 -5.14
CA GLY A 236 8.30 -0.15 -4.86
C GLY A 236 7.49 0.02 -3.57
N SER A 237 7.74 1.08 -2.80
CA SER A 237 6.95 1.46 -1.63
C SER A 237 7.06 2.98 -1.44
N ASP A 238 6.45 3.51 -0.37
CA ASP A 238 6.60 4.91 0.02
C ASP A 238 8.10 5.27 0.15
N PRO A 239 8.61 6.25 -0.61
CA PRO A 239 10.02 6.65 -0.53
C PRO A 239 10.47 7.05 0.87
N ASN A 240 9.56 7.58 1.71
CA ASN A 240 9.91 7.93 3.10
C ASN A 240 10.15 6.67 3.95
N TYR A 241 9.35 5.61 3.73
CA TYR A 241 9.57 4.32 4.37
C TYR A 241 10.88 3.66 3.88
N LEU A 242 11.16 3.71 2.57
CA LEU A 242 12.40 3.12 2.04
C LEU A 242 13.68 3.81 2.54
N LYS A 243 13.59 5.07 2.97
CA LYS A 243 14.70 5.83 3.58
C LYS A 243 14.81 5.61 5.09
N GLN A 244 13.68 5.39 5.76
CA GLN A 244 13.59 5.22 7.21
C GLN A 244 12.61 4.08 7.50
N PRO A 245 13.04 2.83 7.34
CA PRO A 245 12.14 1.68 7.41
C PRO A 245 11.75 1.29 8.84
N HIS A 246 12.48 1.79 9.84
CA HIS A 246 12.26 1.47 11.24
C HIS A 246 10.93 1.99 11.75
N TYR A 247 10.28 1.20 12.59
CA TYR A 247 9.24 1.71 13.45
C TYR A 247 9.88 2.52 14.59
N GLN A 248 9.35 3.72 14.81
CA GLN A 248 9.71 4.56 15.95
C GLN A 248 8.44 4.90 16.72
N PRO A 249 8.26 4.36 17.94
CA PRO A 249 7.14 4.71 18.80
C PRO A 249 7.11 6.22 19.01
N ARG A 250 5.97 6.84 18.67
CA ARG A 250 5.76 8.26 18.94
C ARG A 250 4.28 8.56 19.06
N PRO A 251 3.89 9.54 19.91
CA PRO A 251 2.54 10.06 19.90
C PRO A 251 2.19 10.59 18.52
N ILE A 252 1.05 10.16 17.98
CA ILE A 252 0.50 10.70 16.75
C ILE A 252 -0.54 11.74 17.13
N ALA A 253 -0.27 13.00 16.79
CA ALA A 253 -1.19 14.09 17.10
C ALA A 253 -2.55 13.87 16.43
N GLU A 254 -3.61 14.02 17.21
CA GLU A 254 -4.97 14.01 16.69
C GLU A 254 -5.19 15.22 15.77
N ALA A 255 -5.69 14.95 14.57
CA ALA A 255 -6.14 15.97 13.65
C ALA A 255 -7.65 16.20 13.82
N ARG A 256 -8.11 17.38 13.41
CA ARG A 256 -9.52 17.77 13.43
C ARG A 256 -10.09 17.93 12.03
N LEU A 257 -11.36 17.62 11.84
CA LEU A 257 -12.08 17.90 10.59
C LEU A 257 -12.34 19.41 10.41
N ASP A 258 -12.58 20.13 11.50
CA ASP A 258 -12.88 21.56 11.46
C ASP A 258 -11.65 22.44 11.16
N GLY A 259 -11.93 23.68 10.74
CA GLY A 259 -10.94 24.71 10.47
C GLY A 259 -10.46 24.74 9.01
N LEU A 260 -9.78 25.83 8.65
CA LEU A 260 -9.27 26.08 7.32
C LEU A 260 -8.27 25.00 6.89
N LEU A 261 -8.32 24.59 5.63
CA LEU A 261 -7.38 23.65 5.04
C LEU A 261 -6.03 24.33 4.77
N GLU A 262 -4.95 23.66 5.15
CA GLU A 262 -3.58 24.17 4.99
C GLU A 262 -3.00 23.87 3.59
N PHE A 263 -3.77 23.18 2.75
CA PHE A 263 -3.42 22.81 1.39
C PHE A 263 -4.43 23.44 0.44
N ARG A 264 -3.96 23.80 -0.77
CA ARG A 264 -4.83 24.41 -1.77
C ARG A 264 -5.82 23.39 -2.30
N THR A 265 -7.10 23.67 -2.09
CA THR A 265 -8.21 23.07 -2.83
C THR A 265 -8.80 24.17 -3.72
N PRO A 266 -8.86 24.02 -5.05
CA PRO A 266 -9.23 25.12 -5.97
C PRO A 266 -10.59 25.78 -5.72
N ARG A 267 -11.45 25.22 -4.85
CA ARG A 267 -12.85 25.64 -4.70
C ARG A 267 -13.38 25.63 -3.26
N GLN A 268 -12.60 25.22 -2.26
CA GLN A 268 -13.10 25.04 -0.89
C GLN A 268 -12.00 25.37 0.13
N GLU A 269 -12.37 25.98 1.24
CA GLU A 269 -11.44 26.32 2.35
C GLU A 269 -11.54 25.33 3.50
N VAL A 270 -12.53 24.43 3.47
CA VAL A 270 -12.84 23.42 4.50
C VAL A 270 -13.22 22.12 3.81
N PHE A 271 -13.14 20.99 4.52
CA PHE A 271 -13.61 19.70 3.98
C PHE A 271 -15.09 19.77 3.60
N SER A 272 -15.40 19.21 2.43
CA SER A 272 -16.80 19.02 2.01
C SER A 272 -17.58 18.15 3.00
N GLU A 273 -18.90 18.31 3.00
CA GLU A 273 -19.79 17.50 3.84
C GLU A 273 -19.67 16.01 3.54
N ALA A 274 -19.49 15.63 2.27
CA ALA A 274 -19.28 14.24 1.87
C ALA A 274 -18.03 13.64 2.54
N THR A 275 -16.92 14.39 2.53
CA THR A 275 -15.67 13.97 3.19
C THR A 275 -15.85 13.88 4.71
N ARG A 276 -16.53 14.86 5.33
CA ARG A 276 -16.83 14.84 6.78
C ARG A 276 -17.64 13.60 7.17
N ARG A 277 -18.69 13.27 6.43
CA ARG A 277 -19.53 12.08 6.68
C ARG A 277 -18.72 10.80 6.65
N ILE A 278 -17.89 10.62 5.62
CA ILE A 278 -17.02 9.42 5.51
C ILE A 278 -15.99 9.40 6.64
N ALA A 279 -15.37 10.53 6.95
CA ALA A 279 -14.39 10.60 8.03
C ALA A 279 -15.00 10.23 9.39
N GLN A 280 -16.20 10.72 9.68
CA GLN A 280 -16.97 10.35 10.88
C GLN A 280 -17.32 8.87 10.91
N GLN A 281 -17.75 8.29 9.77
CA GLN A 281 -17.97 6.84 9.66
C GLN A 281 -16.69 6.02 9.93
N LEU A 282 -15.51 6.58 9.61
CA LEU A 282 -14.20 5.97 9.88
C LEU A 282 -13.66 6.32 11.28
N GLY A 283 -14.42 6.99 12.14
CA GLY A 283 -14.05 7.30 13.52
C GLY A 283 -13.17 8.54 13.69
N TYR A 284 -13.21 9.49 12.75
CA TYR A 284 -12.54 10.79 12.87
C TYR A 284 -13.51 11.91 13.23
N ARG A 285 -13.01 12.93 13.94
CA ARG A 285 -13.78 14.06 14.47
C ARG A 285 -13.24 15.40 13.98
#